data_AF-A0AAU3JQT8-F1
#
_entry.id   AF-A0AAU3JQT8-F1
#
_cell.length_a   1.000
_cell.length_b   1.000
_cell.length_c   1.000
_cell.angle_alpha   90.00
_cell.angle_beta   90.00
_cell.angle_gamma   90.00
#
_symmetry.space_group_name_H-M   'P 1'
#
loop_
_entity.id
_entity.type
_entity.pdbx_description
1 polymer ?
#
loop_
_entity_poly.entity_id
_entity_poly.type
_entity_poly.pdbx_seq_one_letter_code
_entity_poly.pdbx_strand_id
1 'polypeptide(L)'
;MIGKPIIVIDAGSYSLSETSIAGVGQRLSEIAQVLSERYTVQVITELAPDTVGLGAAEKVALGEEAARAIAMADAVMFFDTPDRDRIELAVAHRKLIIGECRAPIEHMSYPSVLACTDPTGEHQRFLGTYRRLLQVTHHFLCRSPGERAALLSTLCAFGRITPADIARSSTLDHLISTVPVGFGRRGLEAADAVKPVFMADFLWTGGIWAFFEPLMLVEAMKVLRDRGVDASAAFLHAAPTEDTRSTVAEVGRAIDDLRLGDRVHLHTKPLTPSERDQYVKAAQAYVCIARPGAENETGTRLRLRDTWLHGIPTIIDPHGLSGDVVAREDLGVVLREPSADSLADALHQVKTGAVGKPGRRMERLYENSMAAFVAWLDEELRGG
;
A
#
# COMPACT_ATOMS: atom_id res chain seq x y z
N MET A 1 -2.38 5.42 38.89
CA MET A 1 -2.72 5.78 37.49
C MET A 1 -2.40 4.57 36.65
N ILE A 2 -3.41 3.94 36.05
CA ILE A 2 -3.17 2.86 35.08
C ILE A 2 -2.54 3.54 33.86
N GLY A 3 -1.38 3.07 33.41
CA GLY A 3 -0.71 3.63 32.23
C GLY A 3 -1.57 3.48 30.98
N LYS A 4 -1.28 4.27 29.93
CA LYS A 4 -1.89 4.04 28.61
C LYS A 4 -1.53 2.63 28.13
N PRO A 5 -2.46 1.85 27.55
CA PRO A 5 -2.14 0.56 26.95
C PRO A 5 -1.02 0.67 25.92
N ILE A 6 -0.19 -0.37 25.83
CA ILE A 6 0.96 -0.47 24.95
C ILE A 6 0.57 -1.26 23.71
N ILE A 7 0.64 -0.62 22.54
CA ILE A 7 0.40 -1.23 21.24
C ILE A 7 1.72 -1.34 20.50
N VAL A 8 2.12 -2.57 20.17
CA VAL A 8 3.29 -2.82 19.33
C VAL A 8 2.83 -3.00 17.89
N ILE A 9 3.46 -2.30 16.95
CA ILE A 9 3.28 -2.48 15.52
C ILE A 9 4.54 -3.10 14.95
N ASP A 10 4.43 -4.27 14.33
CA ASP A 10 5.53 -4.92 13.61
C ASP A 10 5.55 -4.46 12.15
N ALA A 11 6.65 -3.84 11.73
CA ALA A 11 6.86 -3.46 10.33
C ALA A 11 7.24 -4.65 9.44
N GLY A 12 7.45 -5.84 9.99
CA GLY A 12 7.79 -7.04 9.22
C GLY A 12 9.06 -6.84 8.40
N SER A 13 8.94 -7.02 7.08
CA SER A 13 10.01 -6.76 6.10
C SER A 13 9.96 -5.37 5.47
N TYR A 14 9.06 -4.49 5.89
CA TYR A 14 8.90 -3.17 5.28
C TYR A 14 9.85 -2.15 5.90
N SER A 15 10.64 -1.50 5.05
CA SER A 15 11.48 -0.36 5.44
C SER A 15 10.62 0.83 5.85
N LEU A 16 11.07 1.51 6.91
CA LEU A 16 10.57 2.82 7.34
C LEU A 16 11.59 3.94 7.11
N SER A 17 12.62 3.71 6.30
CA SER A 17 13.54 4.76 5.84
C SER A 17 12.82 5.68 4.82
N GLU A 18 13.01 6.99 4.94
CA GLU A 18 12.43 8.00 4.05
C GLU A 18 12.74 7.71 2.58
N THR A 19 13.91 7.14 2.29
CA THR A 19 14.38 6.90 0.92
C THR A 19 13.99 5.53 0.36
N SER A 20 13.43 4.63 1.17
CA SER A 20 13.07 3.27 0.74
C SER A 20 11.67 2.82 1.20
N ILE A 21 10.89 3.71 1.80
CA ILE A 21 9.53 3.40 2.27
C ILE A 21 8.59 3.08 1.11
N ALA A 22 7.92 1.93 1.22
CA ALA A 22 6.90 1.48 0.28
C ALA A 22 5.49 1.71 0.84
N GLY A 23 4.46 1.44 0.04
CA GLY A 23 3.06 1.72 0.42
C GLY A 23 2.61 1.11 1.75
N VAL A 24 3.05 -0.11 2.08
CA VAL A 24 2.69 -0.75 3.37
C VAL A 24 3.39 -0.07 4.53
N GLY A 25 4.68 0.26 4.39
CA GLY A 25 5.44 1.06 5.37
C GLY A 25 4.81 2.44 5.59
N GLN A 26 4.41 3.12 4.51
CA GLN A 26 3.71 4.40 4.61
C GLN A 26 2.39 4.25 5.37
N ARG A 27 1.57 3.25 5.02
CA ARG A 27 0.31 2.98 5.71
C ARG A 27 0.50 2.68 7.20
N LEU A 28 1.42 1.77 7.55
CA LEU A 28 1.62 1.40 8.95
C LEU A 28 2.16 2.57 9.78
N SER A 29 3.04 3.41 9.21
CA SER A 29 3.55 4.60 9.91
C SER A 29 2.44 5.62 10.19
N GLU A 30 1.52 5.82 9.26
CA GLU A 30 0.38 6.73 9.46
C GLU A 30 -0.64 6.16 10.46
N ILE A 31 -0.89 4.85 10.44
CA ILE A 31 -1.70 4.17 11.47
C ILE A 31 -1.04 4.32 12.84
N ALA A 32 0.29 4.14 12.94
CA ALA A 32 1.04 4.30 14.20
C ALA A 32 0.88 5.72 14.77
N GLN A 33 0.93 6.74 13.91
CA GLN A 33 0.71 8.14 14.31
C GLN A 33 -0.69 8.35 14.90
N VAL A 34 -1.74 7.83 14.26
CA VAL A 34 -3.13 7.96 14.73
C VAL A 34 -3.32 7.24 16.06
N LEU A 35 -2.81 6.02 16.20
CA LEU A 35 -2.92 5.26 17.44
C LEU A 35 -2.17 5.93 18.60
N SER A 36 -1.10 6.66 18.33
CA SER A 36 -0.29 7.36 19.35
C SER A 36 -1.05 8.49 20.06
N GLU A 37 -2.17 8.97 19.51
CA GLU A 37 -3.02 9.94 20.20
C GLU A 37 -3.66 9.34 21.47
N ARG A 38 -3.93 8.03 21.44
CA ARG A 38 -4.66 7.31 22.51
C ARG A 38 -3.78 6.35 23.31
N TYR A 39 -2.88 5.66 22.63
CA TYR A 39 -2.07 4.58 23.21
C TYR A 39 -0.60 4.94 23.30
N THR A 40 0.16 4.17 24.08
CA THR A 40 1.62 4.14 23.96
C THR A 40 1.96 3.23 22.79
N VAL A 41 2.52 3.76 21.71
CA VAL A 41 2.79 2.99 20.50
C VAL A 41 4.28 2.75 20.34
N GLN A 42 4.64 1.51 20.06
CA GLN A 42 6.01 1.09 19.75
C GLN A 42 6.04 0.43 18.37
N VAL A 43 6.96 0.83 17.51
CA VAL A 43 7.09 0.30 16.14
C VAL A 43 8.39 -0.48 16.04
N ILE A 44 8.27 -1.80 15.84
CA ILE A 44 9.41 -2.68 15.58
C ILE A 44 9.80 -2.53 14.11
N THR A 45 11.04 -2.10 13.88
CA THR A 45 11.58 -1.87 12.53
C THR A 45 13.09 -2.03 12.53
N GLU A 46 13.67 -2.31 11.37
CA GLU A 46 15.10 -2.07 11.16
C GLU A 46 15.39 -0.57 11.34
N LEU A 47 16.42 -0.24 12.12
CA LEU A 47 16.78 1.14 12.41
C LEU A 47 17.58 1.73 11.24
N ALA A 48 16.98 2.70 10.56
CA ALA A 48 17.65 3.49 9.52
C ALA A 48 18.00 4.90 10.03
N PRO A 49 19.12 5.51 9.58
CA PRO A 49 19.46 6.89 9.95
C PRO A 49 18.38 7.91 9.55
N ASP A 50 17.70 7.66 8.44
CA ASP A 50 16.67 8.50 7.83
C ASP A 50 15.27 7.89 8.03
N THR A 51 14.87 7.55 9.26
CA THR A 51 13.50 6.99 9.46
C THR A 51 12.42 8.06 9.24
N VAL A 52 11.32 7.69 8.58
CA VAL A 52 10.12 8.55 8.51
C VAL A 52 9.63 8.95 9.90
N GLY A 53 9.02 10.13 10.01
CA GLY A 53 8.41 10.58 11.25
C GLY A 53 7.26 9.66 11.69
N LEU A 54 7.35 9.08 12.90
CA LEU A 54 6.30 8.23 13.48
C LEU A 54 5.41 8.96 14.50
N GLY A 55 5.50 10.29 14.55
CA GLY A 55 4.77 11.09 15.53
C GLY A 55 5.27 10.82 16.95
N ALA A 56 4.38 10.40 17.84
CA ALA A 56 4.72 10.06 19.23
C ALA A 56 5.03 8.57 19.44
N ALA A 57 4.97 7.74 18.38
CA ALA A 57 5.36 6.34 18.48
C ALA A 57 6.88 6.19 18.64
N GLU A 58 7.29 5.28 19.51
CA GLU A 58 8.69 4.96 19.78
C GLU A 58 9.19 3.90 18.79
N LYS A 59 10.44 4.03 18.33
CA LYS A 59 11.09 3.02 17.49
C LYS A 59 11.70 1.95 18.39
N VAL A 60 11.52 0.69 18.03
CA VAL A 60 12.09 -0.46 18.71
C VAL A 60 12.95 -1.24 17.73
N ALA A 61 14.21 -1.50 18.10
CA ALA A 61 15.12 -2.29 17.28
C ALA A 61 14.69 -3.76 17.22
N LEU A 62 15.15 -4.46 16.18
CA LEU A 62 14.98 -5.91 16.05
C LEU A 62 15.73 -6.68 17.17
N GLY A 63 15.48 -7.98 17.26
CA GLY A 63 16.15 -8.86 18.24
C GLY A 63 15.55 -8.75 19.64
N GLU A 64 16.38 -8.64 20.67
CA GLU A 64 15.93 -8.67 22.06
C GLU A 64 15.00 -7.51 22.44
N GLU A 65 15.22 -6.32 21.85
CA GLU A 65 14.36 -5.16 22.10
C GLU A 65 12.94 -5.39 21.58
N ALA A 66 12.81 -5.87 20.34
CA ALA A 66 11.55 -6.33 19.78
C ALA A 66 10.89 -7.40 20.66
N ALA A 67 11.68 -8.36 21.16
CA ALA A 67 11.14 -9.40 22.01
C ALA A 67 10.60 -8.87 23.35
N ARG A 68 11.33 -7.95 23.98
CA ARG A 68 10.89 -7.26 25.21
C ARG A 68 9.65 -6.42 24.96
N ALA A 69 9.60 -5.66 23.86
CA ALA A 69 8.44 -4.85 23.49
C ALA A 69 7.20 -5.72 23.32
N ILE A 70 7.29 -6.82 22.56
CA ILE A 70 6.19 -7.78 22.39
C ILE A 70 5.77 -8.37 23.73
N ALA A 71 6.70 -8.73 24.61
CA ALA A 71 6.39 -9.31 25.92
C ALA A 71 5.63 -8.33 26.84
N MET A 72 5.91 -7.02 26.74
CA MET A 72 5.27 -5.97 27.54
C MET A 72 3.99 -5.40 26.91
N ALA A 73 3.74 -5.65 25.63
CA ALA A 73 2.58 -5.11 24.91
C ALA A 73 1.25 -5.62 25.48
N ASP A 74 0.19 -4.82 25.33
CA ASP A 74 -1.19 -5.28 25.50
C ASP A 74 -1.73 -5.86 24.18
N ALA A 75 -1.37 -5.24 23.05
CA ALA A 75 -1.69 -5.73 21.71
C ALA A 75 -0.51 -5.64 20.74
N VAL A 76 -0.48 -6.54 19.74
CA VAL A 76 0.52 -6.55 18.67
C VAL A 76 -0.17 -6.57 17.31
N MET A 77 0.20 -5.62 16.45
CA MET A 77 -0.32 -5.48 15.10
C MET A 77 0.70 -5.97 14.06
N PHE A 78 0.24 -6.81 13.13
CA PHE A 78 1.05 -7.35 12.03
C PHE A 78 0.45 -6.96 10.67
N PHE A 79 1.31 -6.63 9.70
CA PHE A 79 0.90 -6.17 8.38
C PHE A 79 1.53 -7.03 7.27
N ASP A 80 0.69 -7.51 6.36
CA ASP A 80 0.99 -8.15 5.07
C ASP A 80 2.05 -9.26 5.15
N THR A 81 3.36 -8.94 5.11
CA THR A 81 4.49 -9.86 5.30
C THR A 81 5.18 -9.71 6.67
N PRO A 82 4.53 -10.15 7.78
CA PRO A 82 5.13 -10.09 9.10
C PRO A 82 6.23 -11.14 9.29
N ASP A 83 6.97 -11.00 10.38
CA ASP A 83 7.94 -12.00 10.81
C ASP A 83 7.28 -13.14 11.60
N ARG A 84 7.62 -14.38 11.25
CA ARG A 84 7.00 -15.56 11.85
C ARG A 84 7.34 -15.72 13.33
N ASP A 85 8.59 -15.46 13.72
CA ASP A 85 9.03 -15.66 15.08
C ASP A 85 8.40 -14.63 16.01
N ARG A 86 8.20 -13.39 15.53
CA ARG A 86 7.48 -12.35 16.27
C ARG A 86 5.99 -12.67 16.45
N ILE A 87 5.35 -13.32 15.48
CA ILE A 87 4.00 -13.87 15.66
C ILE A 87 3.99 -14.91 16.77
N GLU A 88 4.91 -15.88 16.75
CA GLU A 88 4.97 -16.93 17.78
C GLU A 88 5.25 -16.35 19.17
N LEU A 89 6.06 -15.30 19.26
CA LEU A 89 6.32 -14.61 20.51
C LEU A 89 5.06 -13.92 21.07
N ALA A 90 4.30 -13.23 20.21
CA ALA A 90 3.03 -12.61 20.61
C ALA A 90 2.03 -13.67 21.11
N VAL A 91 1.99 -14.85 20.48
CA VAL A 91 1.19 -16.00 20.93
C VAL A 91 1.67 -16.52 22.29
N ALA A 92 2.98 -16.72 22.45
CA ALA A 92 3.57 -17.24 23.69
C ALA A 92 3.29 -16.32 24.89
N HIS A 93 3.28 -15.01 24.67
CA HIS A 93 2.93 -14.01 25.69
C HIS A 93 1.43 -13.69 25.77
N ARG A 94 0.57 -14.42 25.03
CA ARG A 94 -0.89 -14.28 25.03
C ARG A 94 -1.37 -12.86 24.74
N LYS A 95 -0.76 -12.21 23.75
CA LYS A 95 -1.11 -10.84 23.36
C LYS A 95 -2.39 -10.79 22.55
N LEU A 96 -3.08 -9.65 22.58
CA LEU A 96 -4.12 -9.35 21.61
C LEU A 96 -3.47 -9.13 20.24
N ILE A 97 -3.57 -10.13 19.36
CA ILE A 97 -3.01 -10.07 18.00
C ILE A 97 -4.02 -9.47 17.03
N ILE A 98 -3.62 -8.42 16.31
CA ILE A 98 -4.38 -7.76 15.26
C ILE A 98 -3.62 -7.95 13.94
N GLY A 99 -4.31 -8.33 12.87
CA GLY A 99 -3.66 -8.70 11.61
C GLY A 99 -4.29 -8.01 10.40
N GLU A 100 -3.50 -7.30 9.61
CA GLU A 100 -3.86 -6.90 8.25
C GLU A 100 -3.21 -7.86 7.27
N CYS A 101 -3.91 -8.91 6.84
CA CYS A 101 -3.32 -9.99 6.04
C CYS A 101 -3.88 -10.03 4.60
N ARG A 102 -2.98 -10.18 3.63
CA ARG A 102 -3.32 -10.50 2.23
C ARG A 102 -2.69 -11.84 1.88
N ALA A 103 -3.36 -12.63 1.03
CA ALA A 103 -2.76 -13.84 0.51
C ALA A 103 -1.49 -13.48 -0.30
N PRO A 104 -0.35 -14.18 -0.14
CA PRO A 104 0.91 -13.81 -0.76
C PRO A 104 0.95 -14.22 -2.25
N ILE A 105 -0.02 -13.78 -3.05
CA ILE A 105 -0.17 -14.13 -4.47
C ILE A 105 0.94 -13.48 -5.29
N GLU A 106 1.20 -12.17 -5.11
CA GLU A 106 2.28 -11.48 -5.82
C GLU A 106 3.64 -12.18 -5.73
N HIS A 107 3.97 -12.77 -4.57
CA HIS A 107 5.26 -13.41 -4.32
C HIS A 107 5.51 -14.62 -5.24
N MET A 108 4.46 -15.25 -5.78
CA MET A 108 4.60 -16.32 -6.77
C MET A 108 5.17 -15.81 -8.10
N SER A 109 5.11 -14.51 -8.36
CA SER A 109 5.61 -13.87 -9.58
C SER A 109 6.97 -13.19 -9.41
N TYR A 110 7.53 -13.20 -8.20
CA TYR A 110 8.79 -12.52 -7.91
C TYR A 110 9.97 -13.24 -8.57
N PRO A 111 10.80 -12.54 -9.37
CA PRO A 111 12.03 -13.11 -9.91
C PRO A 111 12.91 -13.78 -8.85
N SER A 112 13.03 -13.21 -7.65
CA SER A 112 13.79 -13.79 -6.54
C SER A 112 13.26 -15.15 -6.09
N VAL A 113 11.94 -15.35 -6.09
CA VAL A 113 11.28 -16.63 -5.77
C VAL A 113 11.42 -17.61 -6.92
N LEU A 114 11.18 -17.16 -8.15
CA LEU A 114 11.25 -17.99 -9.36
C LEU A 114 12.67 -18.47 -9.68
N ALA A 115 13.69 -17.74 -9.23
CA ALA A 115 15.09 -18.11 -9.39
C ALA A 115 15.58 -19.17 -8.38
N CYS A 116 14.81 -19.46 -7.33
CA CYS A 116 15.16 -20.52 -6.37
C CYS A 116 15.08 -21.91 -7.01
N THR A 117 15.88 -22.86 -6.51
CA THR A 117 15.85 -24.27 -6.97
C THR A 117 14.48 -24.93 -6.77
N ASP A 118 13.76 -24.55 -5.72
CA ASP A 118 12.38 -24.96 -5.45
C ASP A 118 11.50 -23.72 -5.21
N PRO A 119 10.95 -23.10 -6.27
CA PRO A 119 10.10 -21.92 -6.14
C PRO A 119 8.81 -22.20 -5.36
N THR A 120 8.29 -23.44 -5.41
CA THR A 120 7.10 -23.81 -4.65
C THR A 120 7.41 -23.86 -3.17
N GLY A 121 8.55 -24.46 -2.79
CA GLY A 121 9.06 -24.48 -1.42
C GLY A 121 9.36 -23.08 -0.87
N GLU A 122 9.99 -22.20 -1.67
CA GLU A 122 10.22 -20.81 -1.24
C GLU A 122 8.90 -20.07 -1.03
N HIS A 123 7.91 -20.25 -1.92
CA HIS A 123 6.59 -19.67 -1.72
C HIS A 123 5.89 -20.19 -0.46
N GLN A 124 6.10 -21.46 -0.08
CA GLN A 124 5.55 -22.02 1.16
C GLN A 124 6.01 -21.25 2.41
N ARG A 125 7.15 -20.54 2.37
CA ARG A 125 7.59 -19.70 3.49
C ARG A 125 6.64 -18.54 3.74
N PHE A 126 6.27 -17.81 2.68
CA PHE A 126 5.27 -16.73 2.75
C PHE A 126 3.90 -17.28 3.15
N LEU A 127 3.49 -18.39 2.51
CA LEU A 127 2.20 -19.00 2.78
C LEU A 127 2.09 -19.53 4.22
N GLY A 128 3.17 -20.10 4.76
CA GLY A 128 3.24 -20.60 6.13
C GLY A 128 3.05 -19.49 7.16
N THR A 129 3.69 -18.34 6.95
CA THR A 129 3.51 -17.15 7.80
C THR A 129 2.09 -16.60 7.69
N TYR A 130 1.56 -16.43 6.48
CA TYR A 130 0.18 -15.99 6.25
C TYR A 130 -0.85 -16.89 6.95
N ARG A 131 -0.73 -18.22 6.77
CA ARG A 131 -1.60 -19.21 7.41
C ARG A 131 -1.55 -19.11 8.93
N ARG A 132 -0.37 -18.90 9.50
CA ARG A 132 -0.26 -18.75 10.95
C ARG A 132 -0.94 -17.48 11.44
N LEU A 133 -0.71 -16.35 10.77
CA LEU A 133 -1.37 -15.10 11.15
C LEU A 133 -2.91 -15.27 11.10
N LEU A 134 -3.45 -15.92 10.07
CA LEU A 134 -4.88 -16.27 9.99
C LEU A 134 -5.37 -17.15 11.14
N GLN A 135 -4.52 -18.02 11.71
CA GLN A 135 -4.90 -18.90 12.81
C GLN A 135 -4.93 -18.19 14.17
N VAL A 136 -4.05 -17.19 14.38
CA VAL A 136 -3.82 -16.61 15.71
C VAL A 136 -4.32 -15.17 15.87
N THR A 137 -4.66 -14.50 14.78
CA THR A 137 -5.19 -13.13 14.83
C THR A 137 -6.55 -13.11 15.49
N HIS A 138 -6.77 -12.22 16.45
CA HIS A 138 -8.04 -12.05 17.16
C HIS A 138 -8.98 -11.11 16.40
N HIS A 139 -8.43 -10.07 15.75
CA HIS A 139 -9.19 -9.15 14.92
C HIS A 139 -8.41 -8.73 13.68
N PHE A 140 -9.09 -8.67 12.56
CA PHE A 140 -8.48 -8.41 11.26
C PHE A 140 -8.76 -7.01 10.76
N LEU A 141 -7.79 -6.45 10.05
CA LEU A 141 -7.96 -5.25 9.23
C LEU A 141 -7.99 -5.65 7.75
N CYS A 142 -8.84 -4.98 6.97
CA CYS A 142 -8.86 -5.09 5.51
C CYS A 142 -9.06 -3.71 4.88
N ARG A 143 -8.61 -3.53 3.63
CA ARG A 143 -8.53 -2.20 2.99
C ARG A 143 -9.68 -1.90 2.06
N SER A 144 -10.53 -2.88 1.78
CA SER A 144 -11.67 -2.70 0.90
C SER A 144 -12.76 -3.75 1.18
N PRO A 145 -14.00 -3.51 0.71
CA PRO A 145 -15.05 -4.52 0.77
C PRO A 145 -14.67 -5.83 0.03
N GLY A 146 -13.89 -5.75 -1.05
CA GLY A 146 -13.42 -6.93 -1.78
C GLY A 146 -12.43 -7.77 -0.98
N GLU A 147 -11.44 -7.13 -0.36
CA GLU A 147 -10.52 -7.81 0.57
C GLU A 147 -11.28 -8.43 1.75
N ARG A 148 -12.29 -7.72 2.28
CA ARG A 148 -13.15 -8.24 3.35
C ARG A 148 -13.88 -9.52 2.93
N ALA A 149 -14.46 -9.55 1.73
CA ALA A 149 -15.18 -10.72 1.23
C ALA A 149 -14.26 -11.93 1.03
N ALA A 150 -13.05 -11.71 0.48
CA ALA A 150 -12.03 -12.75 0.35
C ALA A 150 -11.58 -13.28 1.72
N LEU A 151 -11.36 -12.38 2.68
CA LEU A 151 -10.97 -12.74 4.04
C LEU A 151 -12.06 -13.55 4.75
N LEU A 152 -13.33 -13.15 4.67
CA LEU A 152 -14.45 -13.91 5.26
C LEU A 152 -14.50 -15.35 4.75
N SER A 153 -14.38 -15.54 3.43
CA SER A 153 -14.36 -16.88 2.83
C SER A 153 -13.17 -17.70 3.32
N THR A 154 -12.00 -17.06 3.45
CA THR A 154 -10.79 -17.69 3.98
C THR A 154 -10.94 -18.08 5.45
N LEU A 155 -11.48 -17.20 6.30
CA LEU A 155 -11.70 -17.48 7.71
C LEU A 155 -12.71 -18.61 7.92
N CYS A 156 -13.76 -18.68 7.09
CA CYS A 156 -14.68 -19.82 7.06
C CYS A 156 -13.95 -21.13 6.76
N ALA A 157 -13.11 -21.15 5.71
CA ALA A 157 -12.32 -22.33 5.34
C ALA A 157 -11.33 -22.77 6.43
N PHE A 158 -10.83 -21.84 7.26
CA PHE A 158 -9.95 -22.12 8.39
C PHE A 158 -10.69 -22.47 9.68
N GLY A 159 -12.03 -22.51 9.67
CA GLY A 159 -12.84 -22.78 10.86
C GLY A 159 -12.79 -21.64 11.90
N ARG A 160 -12.38 -20.44 11.50
CA ARG A 160 -12.26 -19.24 12.35
C ARG A 160 -13.61 -18.53 12.57
N ILE A 161 -14.62 -18.87 11.79
CA ILE A 161 -16.01 -18.37 11.93
C ILE A 161 -16.88 -19.55 12.33
N THR A 162 -17.65 -19.39 13.40
CA THR A 162 -18.53 -20.42 13.97
C THR A 162 -20.00 -19.95 13.99
N PRO A 163 -20.97 -20.85 14.22
CA PRO A 163 -22.36 -20.44 14.44
C PRO A 163 -22.53 -19.42 15.59
N ALA A 164 -21.67 -19.47 16.61
CA ALA A 164 -21.68 -18.49 17.71
C ALA A 164 -21.30 -17.08 17.23
N ASP A 165 -20.37 -16.97 16.28
CA ASP A 165 -20.01 -15.67 15.68
C ASP A 165 -21.17 -15.07 14.90
N ILE A 166 -21.87 -15.89 14.10
CA ILE A 166 -23.04 -15.44 13.33
C ILE A 166 -24.19 -15.05 14.28
N ALA A 167 -24.39 -15.79 15.37
CA ALA A 167 -25.38 -15.46 16.38
C ALA A 167 -25.03 -14.16 17.14
N ARG A 168 -23.73 -13.89 17.37
CA ARG A 168 -23.24 -12.64 17.98
C ARG A 168 -23.45 -11.45 17.03
N SER A 169 -23.04 -11.57 15.77
CA SER A 169 -23.27 -10.58 14.73
C SER A 169 -23.18 -11.22 13.35
N SER A 170 -24.25 -11.11 12.57
CA SER A 170 -24.28 -11.60 11.19
C SER A 170 -23.36 -10.81 10.26
N THR A 171 -22.96 -9.59 10.64
CA THR A 171 -21.99 -8.82 9.85
C THR A 171 -20.55 -9.26 10.13
N LEU A 172 -20.27 -9.87 11.28
CA LEU A 172 -18.92 -10.24 11.74
C LEU A 172 -17.96 -9.05 11.94
N ASP A 173 -18.49 -7.85 12.17
CA ASP A 173 -17.66 -6.65 12.44
C ASP A 173 -16.88 -6.75 13.76
N HIS A 174 -17.24 -7.68 14.65
CA HIS A 174 -16.44 -7.99 15.83
C HIS A 174 -15.14 -8.74 15.50
N LEU A 175 -15.03 -9.36 14.31
CA LEU A 175 -13.82 -10.05 13.85
C LEU A 175 -13.01 -9.24 12.83
N ILE A 176 -13.66 -8.36 12.04
CA ILE A 176 -13.01 -7.67 10.93
C ILE A 176 -13.45 -6.21 10.88
N SER A 177 -12.49 -5.30 10.93
CA SER A 177 -12.67 -3.89 10.60
C SER A 177 -12.20 -3.60 9.18
N THR A 178 -13.00 -2.86 8.40
CA THR A 178 -12.54 -2.28 7.13
C THR A 178 -11.95 -0.90 7.39
N VAL A 179 -10.64 -0.78 7.22
CA VAL A 179 -9.89 0.48 7.28
C VAL A 179 -9.35 0.73 5.87
N PRO A 180 -10.04 1.54 5.04
CA PRO A 180 -9.62 1.75 3.66
C PRO A 180 -8.21 2.32 3.52
N VAL A 181 -7.64 2.25 2.32
CA VAL A 181 -6.43 3.02 2.01
C VAL A 181 -6.74 4.51 2.19
N GLY A 182 -5.88 5.20 2.91
CA GLY A 182 -6.05 6.60 3.28
C GLY A 182 -4.72 7.25 3.62
N PHE A 183 -4.79 8.35 4.36
CA PHE A 183 -3.63 9.12 4.80
C PHE A 183 -3.86 9.67 6.21
N GLY A 184 -2.78 9.93 6.95
CA GLY A 184 -2.85 10.55 8.28
C GLY A 184 -2.82 12.07 8.19
N ARG A 185 -3.28 12.76 9.25
CA ARG A 185 -3.24 14.23 9.33
C ARG A 185 -1.84 14.82 9.21
N ARG A 186 -0.83 14.16 9.78
CA ARG A 186 0.56 14.63 9.64
C ARG A 186 1.07 14.47 8.21
N GLY A 187 0.69 13.38 7.53
CA GLY A 187 0.99 13.20 6.11
C GLY A 187 0.32 14.27 5.24
N LEU A 188 -0.91 14.66 5.60
CA LEU A 188 -1.62 15.78 4.99
C LEU A 188 -0.91 17.12 5.22
N GLU A 189 -0.53 17.44 6.45
CA GLU A 189 0.19 18.68 6.79
C GLU A 189 1.55 18.76 6.09
N ALA A 190 2.29 17.64 6.05
CA ALA A 190 3.56 17.55 5.33
C ALA A 190 3.37 17.79 3.83
N ALA A 191 2.38 17.14 3.22
CA ALA A 191 2.03 17.37 1.81
C ALA A 191 1.66 18.83 1.54
N ASP A 192 0.90 19.48 2.43
CA ASP A 192 0.49 20.88 2.27
C ASP A 192 1.66 21.87 2.40
N ALA A 193 2.63 21.58 3.28
CA ALA A 193 3.81 22.42 3.48
C ALA A 193 4.79 22.43 2.29
N VAL A 194 4.75 21.39 1.46
CA VAL A 194 5.66 21.21 0.33
C VAL A 194 5.22 22.02 -0.89
N LYS A 195 6.16 22.76 -1.50
CA LYS A 195 5.91 23.50 -2.76
C LYS A 195 6.00 22.55 -3.96
N PRO A 196 5.06 22.61 -4.92
CA PRO A 196 5.12 21.77 -6.11
C PRO A 196 6.34 22.10 -6.98
N VAL A 197 7.00 21.06 -7.50
CA VAL A 197 8.10 21.15 -8.47
C VAL A 197 7.73 20.31 -9.67
N PHE A 198 7.77 20.89 -10.87
CA PHE A 198 7.40 20.16 -12.08
C PHE A 198 8.51 19.16 -12.45
N MET A 199 8.13 17.90 -12.63
CA MET A 199 8.98 16.84 -13.19
C MET A 199 8.46 16.37 -14.54
N ALA A 200 7.16 16.07 -14.62
CA ALA A 200 6.48 15.62 -15.82
C ALA A 200 4.96 15.86 -15.70
N ASP A 201 4.24 15.84 -16.82
CA ASP A 201 2.78 15.93 -16.82
C ASP A 201 2.13 14.72 -16.15
N PHE A 202 2.68 13.52 -16.38
CA PHE A 202 2.09 12.25 -15.91
C PHE A 202 3.09 11.43 -15.11
N LEU A 203 2.66 10.91 -13.96
CA LEU A 203 3.57 10.19 -13.07
C LEU A 203 3.12 8.76 -12.83
N TRP A 204 4.05 7.82 -12.98
CA TRP A 204 3.96 6.49 -12.42
C TRP A 204 4.54 6.54 -10.99
N THR A 205 3.65 6.57 -9.99
CA THR A 205 4.02 6.97 -8.61
C THR A 205 4.43 5.82 -7.69
N GLY A 206 4.47 4.57 -8.19
CA GLY A 206 4.85 3.39 -7.41
C GLY A 206 5.91 2.54 -8.12
N GLY A 207 6.26 1.38 -7.55
CA GLY A 207 7.22 0.46 -8.15
C GLY A 207 6.80 -0.06 -9.53
N ILE A 208 7.80 -0.47 -10.32
CA ILE A 208 7.67 -1.02 -11.67
C ILE A 208 7.70 -2.56 -11.59
N TRP A 209 6.64 -3.14 -11.04
CA TRP A 209 6.53 -4.60 -10.82
C TRP A 209 6.04 -5.35 -12.06
N ALA A 210 6.36 -6.64 -12.16
CA ALA A 210 6.02 -7.48 -13.32
C ALA A 210 4.50 -7.65 -13.55
N PHE A 211 3.70 -7.62 -12.48
CA PHE A 211 2.23 -7.66 -12.56
C PHE A 211 1.60 -6.31 -12.98
N PHE A 212 2.41 -5.27 -13.15
CA PHE A 212 2.01 -4.03 -13.80
C PHE A 212 2.33 -4.01 -15.30
N GLU A 213 1.77 -3.05 -16.05
CA GLU A 213 2.01 -2.84 -17.48
C GLU A 213 2.66 -1.47 -17.75
N PRO A 214 3.95 -1.29 -17.40
CA PRO A 214 4.62 0.00 -17.54
C PRO A 214 4.96 0.38 -19.00
N LEU A 215 5.09 -0.61 -19.89
CA LEU A 215 5.40 -0.35 -21.31
C LEU A 215 4.26 0.42 -22.00
N MET A 216 3.01 0.18 -21.60
CA MET A 216 1.87 0.90 -22.16
C MET A 216 2.01 2.41 -21.99
N LEU A 217 2.59 2.89 -20.88
CA LEU A 217 2.85 4.33 -20.71
C LEU A 217 3.89 4.82 -21.72
N VAL A 218 4.99 4.10 -21.92
CA VAL A 218 6.02 4.46 -22.89
C VAL A 218 5.44 4.51 -24.31
N GLU A 219 4.67 3.50 -24.69
CA GLU A 219 4.01 3.41 -25.99
C GLU A 219 2.96 4.52 -26.19
N ALA A 220 2.17 4.83 -25.16
CA ALA A 220 1.21 5.93 -25.18
C ALA A 220 1.90 7.29 -25.39
N MET A 221 3.07 7.50 -24.79
CA MET A 221 3.86 8.72 -25.02
C MET A 221 4.39 8.82 -26.45
N LYS A 222 4.71 7.70 -27.10
CA LYS A 222 4.99 7.68 -28.55
C LYS A 222 3.76 8.07 -29.35
N VAL A 223 2.58 7.53 -29.03
CA VAL A 223 1.32 7.88 -29.72
C VAL A 223 1.05 9.39 -29.60
N LEU A 224 1.19 9.98 -28.42
CA LEU A 224 1.03 11.41 -28.21
C LEU A 224 2.02 12.25 -29.03
N ARG A 225 3.30 11.87 -29.04
CA ARG A 225 4.32 12.53 -29.87
C ARG A 225 3.96 12.48 -31.35
N ASP A 226 3.56 11.32 -31.85
CA ASP A 226 3.24 11.11 -33.27
C ASP A 226 1.97 11.91 -33.67
N ARG A 227 1.09 12.23 -32.70
CA ARG A 227 -0.06 13.14 -32.84
C ARG A 227 0.28 14.63 -32.64
N GLY A 228 1.54 14.97 -32.38
CA GLY A 228 1.97 16.35 -32.13
C GLY A 228 1.55 16.92 -30.78
N VAL A 229 1.18 16.07 -29.81
CA VAL A 229 0.82 16.49 -28.45
C VAL A 229 2.09 16.59 -27.61
N ASP A 230 2.37 17.78 -27.10
CA ASP A 230 3.52 17.98 -26.24
C ASP A 230 3.27 17.52 -24.80
N ALA A 231 3.60 16.27 -24.48
CA ALA A 231 3.47 15.71 -23.13
C ALA A 231 4.74 15.05 -22.62
N SER A 232 4.88 15.01 -21.29
CA SER A 232 5.97 14.34 -20.58
C SER A 232 5.45 13.35 -19.53
N ALA A 233 6.20 12.28 -19.28
CA ALA A 233 5.91 11.28 -18.25
C ALA A 233 7.17 10.94 -17.42
N ALA A 234 6.99 10.51 -16.18
CA ALA A 234 8.08 10.00 -15.37
C ALA A 234 7.68 8.82 -14.48
N PHE A 235 8.62 7.89 -14.29
CA PHE A 235 8.52 6.83 -13.29
C PHE A 235 9.33 7.22 -12.07
N LEU A 236 8.66 7.40 -10.91
CA LEU A 236 9.29 7.95 -9.70
C LEU A 236 10.22 6.98 -8.97
N HIS A 237 9.98 5.67 -9.13
CA HIS A 237 10.70 4.62 -8.42
C HIS A 237 11.30 3.61 -9.40
N ALA A 238 12.26 4.09 -10.21
CA ALA A 238 12.91 3.31 -11.26
C ALA A 238 14.29 2.75 -10.85
N ALA A 239 14.68 2.87 -9.57
CA ALA A 239 15.87 2.20 -9.06
C ALA A 239 15.67 0.67 -9.12
N PRO A 240 16.50 -0.08 -9.85
CA PRO A 240 16.32 -1.53 -9.98
C PRO A 240 16.50 -2.27 -8.65
N THR A 241 15.51 -3.07 -8.27
CA THR A 241 15.61 -4.08 -7.20
C THR A 241 15.69 -5.48 -7.81
N GLU A 242 15.96 -6.50 -7.00
CA GLU A 242 16.04 -7.88 -7.52
C GLU A 242 14.77 -8.29 -8.30
N ASP A 243 13.60 -7.96 -7.76
CA ASP A 243 12.32 -8.34 -8.37
C ASP A 243 11.80 -7.39 -9.46
N THR A 244 12.42 -6.22 -9.63
CA THR A 244 11.97 -5.21 -10.61
C THR A 244 12.97 -4.96 -11.72
N ARG A 245 14.23 -5.40 -11.59
CA ARG A 245 15.34 -5.10 -12.51
C ARG A 245 15.02 -5.41 -13.96
N SER A 246 14.43 -6.57 -14.23
CA SER A 246 14.07 -6.98 -15.60
C SER A 246 13.06 -6.02 -16.22
N THR A 247 11.98 -5.73 -15.49
CA THR A 247 10.90 -4.82 -15.93
C THR A 247 11.41 -3.39 -16.11
N VAL A 248 12.22 -2.86 -15.18
CA VAL A 248 12.83 -1.53 -15.29
C VAL A 248 13.74 -1.46 -16.52
N ALA A 249 14.56 -2.48 -16.77
CA ALA A 249 15.44 -2.53 -17.93
C ALA A 249 14.67 -2.61 -19.25
N GLU A 250 13.53 -3.29 -19.26
CA GLU A 250 12.62 -3.35 -20.40
C GLU A 250 12.02 -1.97 -20.73
N VAL A 251 11.55 -1.25 -19.71
CA VAL A 251 11.07 0.13 -19.85
C VAL A 251 12.16 1.05 -20.40
N GLY A 252 13.40 0.94 -19.88
CA GLY A 252 14.55 1.71 -20.38
C GLY A 252 14.83 1.45 -21.85
N ARG A 253 14.89 0.17 -22.27
CA ARG A 253 15.07 -0.19 -23.68
C ARG A 253 13.94 0.35 -24.57
N ALA A 254 12.70 0.26 -24.12
CA ALA A 254 11.57 0.79 -24.88
C ALA A 254 11.65 2.32 -25.07
N ILE A 255 12.11 3.06 -24.05
CA ILE A 255 12.34 4.51 -24.15
C ILE A 255 13.41 4.82 -25.20
N ASP A 256 14.52 4.06 -25.19
CA ASP A 256 15.62 4.24 -26.15
C ASP A 256 15.21 3.87 -27.58
N ASP A 257 14.63 2.69 -27.77
CA ASP A 257 14.21 2.16 -29.07
C ASP A 257 13.16 3.07 -29.73
N LEU A 258 12.23 3.61 -28.94
CA LEU A 258 11.20 4.54 -29.41
C LEU A 258 11.68 6.00 -29.46
N ARG A 259 12.92 6.31 -29.03
CA ARG A 259 13.50 7.65 -28.96
C ARG A 259 12.62 8.63 -28.17
N LEU A 260 12.32 8.28 -26.93
CA LEU A 260 11.45 9.03 -26.01
C LEU A 260 12.21 9.61 -24.80
N GLY A 261 13.54 9.65 -24.82
CA GLY A 261 14.34 10.14 -23.69
C GLY A 261 14.12 11.62 -23.33
N ASP A 262 13.56 12.41 -24.24
CA ASP A 262 13.12 13.80 -24.01
C ASP A 262 11.71 13.91 -23.39
N ARG A 263 10.94 12.82 -23.40
CA ARG A 263 9.54 12.78 -22.96
C ARG A 263 9.29 11.87 -21.76
N VAL A 264 10.06 10.80 -21.60
CA VAL A 264 9.86 9.79 -20.56
C VAL A 264 11.10 9.66 -19.70
N HIS A 265 10.96 10.01 -18.42
CA HIS A 265 12.06 9.98 -17.46
C HIS A 265 11.96 8.78 -16.51
N LEU A 266 13.06 8.04 -16.34
CA LEU A 266 13.21 7.04 -15.27
C LEU A 266 13.96 7.67 -14.09
N HIS A 267 13.25 7.93 -12.99
CA HIS A 267 13.84 8.46 -11.79
C HIS A 267 14.44 7.33 -10.93
N THR A 268 15.78 7.22 -10.95
CA THR A 268 16.52 6.15 -10.26
C THR A 268 17.09 6.57 -8.91
N LYS A 269 17.02 7.86 -8.57
CA LYS A 269 17.46 8.34 -7.25
C LYS A 269 16.38 8.06 -6.22
N PRO A 270 16.74 7.67 -4.99
CA PRO A 270 15.76 7.57 -3.91
C PRO A 270 15.09 8.93 -3.66
N LEU A 271 13.80 8.89 -3.30
CA LEU A 271 12.99 10.07 -3.00
C LEU A 271 12.47 9.97 -1.58
N THR A 272 12.71 11.00 -0.78
CA THR A 272 11.99 11.18 0.48
C THR A 272 10.49 11.44 0.22
N PRO A 273 9.59 11.21 1.19
CA PRO A 273 8.17 11.52 1.01
C PRO A 273 7.93 13.00 0.64
N SER A 274 8.72 13.91 1.20
CA SER A 274 8.65 15.34 0.91
C SER A 274 9.05 15.68 -0.53
N GLU A 275 10.19 15.15 -1.01
CA GLU A 275 10.61 15.35 -2.40
C GLU A 275 9.60 14.74 -3.39
N ARG A 276 9.09 13.55 -3.06
CA ARG A 276 8.05 12.90 -3.84
C ARG A 276 6.78 13.76 -3.94
N ASP A 277 6.34 14.33 -2.82
CA ASP A 277 5.16 15.22 -2.76
C ASP A 277 5.33 16.49 -3.61
N GLN A 278 6.56 16.99 -3.81
CA GLN A 278 6.81 18.10 -4.73
C GLN A 278 6.37 17.75 -6.15
N TYR A 279 6.73 16.54 -6.63
CA TYR A 279 6.44 16.09 -7.98
C TYR A 279 4.98 15.66 -8.15
N VAL A 280 4.44 14.87 -7.21
CA VAL A 280 3.06 14.37 -7.36
C VAL A 280 2.01 15.48 -7.27
N LYS A 281 2.27 16.58 -6.56
CA LYS A 281 1.38 17.76 -6.53
C LYS A 281 1.40 18.56 -7.84
N ALA A 282 2.51 18.51 -8.58
CA ALA A 282 2.69 19.24 -9.82
C ALA A 282 2.14 18.50 -11.06
N ALA A 283 1.92 17.19 -10.95
CA ALA A 283 1.42 16.36 -12.03
C ALA A 283 -0.03 16.66 -12.42
N GLN A 284 -0.39 16.30 -13.64
CA GLN A 284 -1.74 16.39 -14.17
C GLN A 284 -2.57 15.14 -13.85
N ALA A 285 -1.95 13.95 -13.94
CA ALA A 285 -2.54 12.68 -13.51
C ALA A 285 -1.47 11.68 -13.08
N TYR A 286 -1.90 10.69 -12.31
CA TYR A 286 -1.11 9.51 -12.01
C TYR A 286 -1.49 8.36 -12.94
N VAL A 287 -0.53 7.50 -13.28
CA VAL A 287 -0.75 6.34 -14.14
C VAL A 287 -0.54 5.07 -13.32
N CYS A 288 -1.55 4.20 -13.30
CA CYS A 288 -1.53 2.93 -12.59
C CYS A 288 -2.14 1.84 -13.46
N ILE A 289 -1.41 1.35 -14.45
CA ILE A 289 -1.92 0.30 -15.35
C ILE A 289 -1.29 -1.03 -14.96
N ALA A 290 -2.14 -2.03 -14.71
CA ALA A 290 -1.77 -3.39 -14.40
C ALA A 290 -2.21 -4.38 -15.47
N ARG A 291 -1.63 -5.59 -15.41
CA ARG A 291 -2.05 -6.71 -16.26
C ARG A 291 -3.22 -7.45 -15.59
N PRO A 292 -4.13 -8.09 -16.36
CA PRO A 292 -5.14 -8.96 -15.76
C PRO A 292 -4.47 -10.10 -14.99
N GLY A 293 -4.92 -10.38 -13.77
CA GLY A 293 -4.37 -11.46 -12.95
C GLY A 293 -4.85 -11.45 -11.50
N ALA A 294 -4.69 -12.59 -10.84
CA ALA A 294 -5.20 -12.84 -9.48
C ALA A 294 -4.70 -11.82 -8.43
N GLU A 295 -3.47 -11.30 -8.59
CA GLU A 295 -2.95 -10.24 -7.73
C GLU A 295 -3.82 -8.98 -7.81
N ASN A 296 -4.11 -8.52 -9.02
CA ASN A 296 -4.90 -7.30 -9.22
C ASN A 296 -6.39 -7.49 -8.85
N GLU A 297 -6.92 -8.71 -8.96
CA GLU A 297 -8.28 -9.05 -8.52
C GLU A 297 -8.44 -9.02 -6.99
N THR A 298 -7.37 -9.30 -6.24
CA THR A 298 -7.44 -9.51 -4.78
C THR A 298 -6.75 -8.40 -3.97
N GLY A 299 -5.86 -7.61 -4.58
CA GLY A 299 -5.09 -6.57 -3.92
C GLY A 299 -5.60 -5.15 -4.17
N THR A 300 -5.63 -4.33 -3.11
CA THR A 300 -5.84 -2.87 -3.25
C THR A 300 -4.51 -2.16 -3.51
N ARG A 301 -4.43 -1.43 -4.62
CA ARG A 301 -3.22 -0.68 -5.02
C ARG A 301 -3.05 0.55 -4.14
N LEU A 302 -2.11 0.48 -3.20
CA LEU A 302 -1.86 1.52 -2.19
C LEU A 302 -1.53 2.90 -2.76
N ARG A 303 -1.05 2.97 -4.01
CA ARG A 303 -0.74 4.24 -4.69
C ARG A 303 -1.95 5.13 -4.97
N LEU A 304 -3.18 4.58 -4.89
CA LEU A 304 -4.40 5.41 -4.92
C LEU A 304 -4.46 6.40 -3.74
N ARG A 305 -3.69 6.16 -2.66
CA ARG A 305 -3.43 7.14 -1.58
C ARG A 305 -3.14 8.52 -2.14
N ASP A 306 -2.32 8.63 -3.17
CA ASP A 306 -1.91 9.91 -3.73
C ASP A 306 -3.11 10.69 -4.30
N THR A 307 -4.02 10.02 -5.00
CA THR A 307 -5.21 10.66 -5.57
C THR A 307 -6.12 11.21 -4.48
N TRP A 308 -6.33 10.45 -3.40
CA TRP A 308 -7.15 10.93 -2.28
C TRP A 308 -6.49 12.09 -1.53
N LEU A 309 -5.16 12.05 -1.36
CA LEU A 309 -4.40 13.07 -0.62
C LEU A 309 -4.25 14.37 -1.42
N HIS A 310 -3.83 14.28 -2.68
CA HIS A 310 -3.47 15.44 -3.51
C HIS A 310 -4.62 15.92 -4.40
N GLY A 311 -5.68 15.12 -4.54
CA GLY A 311 -6.82 15.45 -5.39
C GLY A 311 -6.50 15.44 -6.89
N ILE A 312 -5.46 14.70 -7.29
CA ILE A 312 -5.00 14.56 -8.68
C ILE A 312 -5.58 13.26 -9.26
N PRO A 313 -6.15 13.28 -10.48
CA PRO A 313 -6.81 12.11 -11.05
C PRO A 313 -5.83 10.97 -11.31
N THR A 314 -6.31 9.73 -11.21
CA THR A 314 -5.56 8.54 -11.65
C THR A 314 -6.17 7.99 -12.94
N ILE A 315 -5.32 7.64 -13.91
CA ILE A 315 -5.67 6.81 -15.06
C ILE A 315 -5.29 5.36 -14.73
N ILE A 316 -6.26 4.46 -14.74
CA ILE A 316 -6.16 3.08 -14.25
C ILE A 316 -6.77 2.09 -15.24
N ASP A 317 -6.30 0.85 -15.25
CA ASP A 317 -6.97 -0.27 -15.92
C ASP A 317 -8.24 -0.73 -15.15
N PRO A 318 -9.10 -1.56 -15.74
CA PRO A 318 -10.35 -2.00 -15.10
C PRO A 318 -10.14 -3.25 -14.23
N HIS A 319 -8.91 -3.72 -14.00
CA HIS A 319 -8.68 -5.00 -13.35
C HIS A 319 -8.72 -4.87 -11.82
N GLY A 320 -9.76 -5.48 -11.25
CA GLY A 320 -9.92 -5.71 -9.82
C GLY A 320 -10.25 -4.48 -8.99
N LEU A 321 -9.98 -4.57 -7.68
CA LEU A 321 -10.60 -3.71 -6.66
C LEU A 321 -10.30 -2.22 -6.83
N SER A 322 -9.10 -1.89 -7.31
CA SER A 322 -8.68 -0.50 -7.49
C SER A 322 -9.35 0.19 -8.67
N GLY A 323 -9.59 -0.52 -9.79
CA GLY A 323 -10.34 0.01 -10.92
C GLY A 323 -11.78 0.33 -10.53
N ASP A 324 -12.44 -0.59 -9.81
CA ASP A 324 -13.80 -0.42 -9.29
C ASP A 324 -13.91 0.79 -8.36
N VAL A 325 -12.90 1.01 -7.51
CA VAL A 325 -12.83 2.16 -6.61
C VAL A 325 -12.73 3.47 -7.39
N VAL A 326 -11.86 3.54 -8.40
CA VAL A 326 -11.70 4.74 -9.22
C VAL A 326 -12.98 5.08 -9.99
N ALA A 327 -13.66 4.07 -10.56
CA ALA A 327 -14.93 4.25 -11.26
C ALA A 327 -16.04 4.72 -10.31
N ARG A 328 -16.20 4.06 -9.16
CA ARG A 328 -17.29 4.32 -8.21
C ARG A 328 -17.16 5.70 -7.53
N GLU A 329 -15.94 6.14 -7.26
CA GLU A 329 -15.66 7.36 -6.48
C GLU A 329 -15.27 8.56 -7.35
N ASP A 330 -15.36 8.41 -8.67
CA ASP A 330 -15.04 9.44 -9.67
C ASP A 330 -13.64 10.05 -9.43
N LEU A 331 -12.63 9.18 -9.39
CA LEU A 331 -11.25 9.54 -9.03
C LEU A 331 -10.34 9.75 -10.25
N GLY A 332 -10.87 9.63 -11.47
CA GLY A 332 -10.12 9.76 -12.71
C GLY A 332 -10.68 8.89 -13.83
N VAL A 333 -9.81 8.30 -14.64
CA VAL A 333 -10.21 7.56 -15.86
C VAL A 333 -9.92 6.08 -15.70
N VAL A 334 -10.96 5.25 -15.85
CA VAL A 334 -10.80 3.80 -15.97
C VAL A 334 -10.80 3.42 -17.45
N LEU A 335 -9.70 2.85 -17.93
CA LEU A 335 -9.57 2.38 -19.31
C LEU A 335 -10.49 1.18 -19.52
N ARG A 336 -11.39 1.25 -20.51
CA ARG A 336 -12.32 0.14 -20.81
C ARG A 336 -11.60 -1.01 -21.51
N GLU A 337 -10.79 -0.68 -22.50
CA GLU A 337 -9.99 -1.62 -23.29
C GLU A 337 -8.54 -1.14 -23.27
N PRO A 338 -7.76 -1.50 -22.22
CA PRO A 338 -6.42 -0.99 -22.04
C PRO A 338 -5.51 -1.27 -23.23
N SER A 339 -4.93 -0.20 -23.77
CA SER A 339 -3.99 -0.18 -24.90
C SER A 339 -3.22 1.14 -24.90
N ALA A 340 -2.08 1.19 -25.60
CA ALA A 340 -1.31 2.43 -25.76
C ALA A 340 -2.15 3.59 -26.31
N ASP A 341 -3.03 3.32 -27.28
CA ASP A 341 -3.93 4.33 -27.84
C ASP A 341 -4.97 4.82 -26.83
N SER A 342 -5.65 3.90 -26.12
CA SER A 342 -6.64 4.30 -25.11
C SER A 342 -6.01 5.07 -23.94
N LEU A 343 -4.79 4.72 -23.54
CA LEU A 343 -4.04 5.46 -22.54
C LEU A 343 -3.63 6.83 -23.08
N ALA A 344 -3.15 6.92 -24.33
CA ALA A 344 -2.84 8.20 -24.96
C ALA A 344 -4.06 9.12 -25.03
N ASP A 345 -5.24 8.59 -25.36
CA ASP A 345 -6.50 9.34 -25.36
C ASP A 345 -6.83 9.88 -23.96
N ALA A 346 -6.74 9.04 -22.92
CA ALA A 346 -7.00 9.44 -21.54
C ALA A 346 -6.00 10.51 -21.05
N LEU A 347 -4.71 10.34 -21.36
CA LEU A 347 -3.67 11.33 -21.06
C LEU A 347 -3.97 12.66 -21.76
N HIS A 348 -4.36 12.64 -23.03
CA HIS A 348 -4.72 13.84 -23.77
C HIS A 348 -5.96 14.53 -23.20
N GLN A 349 -6.98 13.78 -22.79
CA GLN A 349 -8.18 14.31 -22.14
C GLN A 349 -7.86 15.00 -20.82
N VAL A 350 -7.02 14.40 -19.97
CA VAL A 350 -6.52 15.06 -18.75
C VAL A 350 -5.79 16.35 -19.10
N LYS A 351 -4.90 16.30 -20.09
CA LYS A 351 -4.07 17.46 -20.47
C LYS A 351 -4.82 18.63 -21.03
N THR A 352 -5.89 18.35 -21.77
CA THR A 352 -6.79 19.37 -22.32
C THR A 352 -7.82 19.86 -21.29
N GLY A 353 -7.84 19.30 -20.08
CA GLY A 353 -8.77 19.66 -19.02
C GLY A 353 -10.17 19.04 -19.18
N ALA A 354 -10.35 18.06 -20.07
CA ALA A 354 -11.60 17.34 -20.23
C ALA A 354 -11.91 16.42 -19.04
N VAL A 355 -10.89 16.01 -18.29
CA VAL A 355 -11.02 15.29 -17.01
C VAL A 355 -10.73 16.25 -15.87
N GLY A 356 -11.73 16.46 -15.00
CA GLY A 356 -11.59 17.31 -13.83
C GLY A 356 -10.67 16.70 -12.77
N LYS A 357 -10.11 17.56 -11.90
CA LYS A 357 -9.45 17.09 -10.68
C LYS A 357 -10.51 16.61 -9.69
N PRO A 358 -10.43 15.37 -9.17
CA PRO A 358 -11.42 14.89 -8.23
C PRO A 358 -11.44 15.73 -6.94
N GLY A 359 -10.30 16.30 -6.55
CA GLY A 359 -10.16 16.99 -5.26
C GLY A 359 -9.87 16.02 -4.12
N ARG A 360 -9.32 16.55 -3.02
CA ARG A 360 -8.92 15.78 -1.83
C ARG A 360 -10.13 15.14 -1.16
N ARG A 361 -9.98 13.91 -0.66
CA ARG A 361 -11.04 13.14 0.03
C ARG A 361 -10.74 13.04 1.53
N MET A 362 -11.31 13.94 2.33
CA MET A 362 -11.05 14.03 3.77
C MET A 362 -11.66 12.88 4.59
N GLU A 363 -12.64 12.17 4.03
CA GLU A 363 -13.16 10.92 4.58
C GLU A 363 -12.12 9.79 4.60
N ARG A 364 -11.03 9.92 3.82
CA ARG A 364 -9.89 8.99 3.82
C ARG A 364 -8.84 9.30 4.87
N LEU A 365 -9.07 10.29 5.74
CA LEU A 365 -8.24 10.48 6.92
C LEU A 365 -8.32 9.25 7.82
N TYR A 366 -7.18 8.74 8.27
CA TYR A 366 -7.14 7.60 9.18
C TYR A 366 -7.80 7.90 10.52
N GLU A 367 -7.74 9.15 10.99
CA GLU A 367 -8.43 9.60 12.20
C GLU A 367 -9.96 9.39 12.11
N ASN A 368 -10.52 9.45 10.89
CA ASN A 368 -11.94 9.20 10.64
C ASN A 368 -12.20 7.71 10.37
N SER A 369 -11.44 7.13 9.44
CA SER A 369 -11.69 5.78 8.93
C SER A 369 -11.31 4.67 9.91
N MET A 370 -10.46 4.95 10.89
CA MET A 370 -10.12 3.99 11.96
C MET A 370 -11.05 4.08 13.17
N ALA A 371 -12.03 5.00 13.21
CA ALA A 371 -12.83 5.25 14.41
C ALA A 371 -13.52 3.98 14.96
N ALA A 372 -14.10 3.16 14.07
CA ALA A 372 -14.74 1.89 14.46
C ALA A 372 -13.74 0.88 15.04
N PHE A 373 -12.58 0.73 14.40
CA PHE A 373 -11.51 -0.14 14.88
C PHE A 373 -10.95 0.33 16.23
N VAL A 374 -10.74 1.63 16.41
CA VAL A 374 -10.25 2.20 17.66
C VAL A 374 -11.26 2.01 18.79
N ALA A 375 -12.56 2.15 18.51
CA ALA A 375 -13.60 1.90 19.50
C ALA A 375 -13.65 0.43 19.92
N TRP A 376 -13.50 -0.50 18.97
CA TRP A 376 -13.37 -1.92 19.27
C TRP A 376 -12.12 -2.21 20.12
N LEU A 377 -10.97 -1.65 19.76
CA LEU A 377 -9.72 -1.84 20.49
C LEU A 377 -9.82 -1.29 21.93
N ASP A 378 -10.46 -0.13 22.10
CA ASP A 378 -10.74 0.48 23.41
C ASP A 378 -11.61 -0.43 24.31
N GLU A 379 -12.55 -1.17 23.73
CA GLU A 379 -13.41 -2.11 24.47
C GLU A 379 -12.64 -3.36 24.90
N GLU A 380 -11.89 -3.97 23.98
CA GLU A 380 -11.12 -5.18 24.25
C GLU A 380 -10.02 -4.95 25.29
N LEU A 381 -9.32 -3.81 25.23
CA LEU A 381 -8.26 -3.46 26.19
C LEU A 381 -8.79 -3.10 27.58
N ARG A 382 -10.07 -2.74 27.72
CA ARG A 382 -10.73 -2.51 29.02
C ARG A 382 -11.33 -3.77 29.62
N GLY A 383 -11.72 -4.72 28.77
CA GLY A 383 -12.35 -5.98 29.18
C GLY A 383 -11.36 -7.12 29.47
N GLY A 384 -10.09 -6.93 29.12
CA GLY A 384 -8.99 -7.89 29.31
C GLY A 384 -8.36 -7.94 30.70
#